data_AF-A0A2N9EJL9-F1
#
_entry.id   AF-A0A2N9EJL9-F1
#
_cell.length_a   1.000
_cell.length_b   1.000
_cell.length_c   1.000
_cell.angle_alpha   90.00
_cell.angle_beta   90.00
_cell.angle_gamma   90.00
#
_symmetry.space_group_name_H-M   'P 1'
#
loop_
_entity.id
_entity.type
_entity.pdbx_description
1 polymer ?
#
loop_
_entity_poly.entity_id
_entity_poly.type
_entity_poly.pdbx_seq_one_letter_code
_entity_poly.pdbx_strand_id
1 'polypeptide(L)'
;MTEFEKRLLQRVEQMEKVIKKTCRFDEVVDLQSLSLFPKVRLPPKFKMPSLDKFNGIGCPVTHLKMYTRAMHPLGADDEILAQLFQNTLTGVALKWFLNLKDSHTNTWEDICSEFFKQYRFNNEVDVTRRDLETTKQGAKETFSSFITRWRAKAVQMTSRPSEEDQLQMVVKNLLPTYNKHLFAQYFPTFKALVAAGTQIEDALQTGSKTLKASQAGYSAKTSQVSSSDKVHPWAFPLHQHPTRTNNITHA
;
A
#
# COMPACT_ATOMS: atom_id res chain seq x y z
N MET A 1 -7.01 -49.27 68.36
CA MET A 1 -7.67 -48.88 67.10
C MET A 1 -8.82 -49.83 66.86
N THR A 2 -10.04 -49.31 66.74
CA THR A 2 -11.25 -50.13 66.56
C THR A 2 -11.38 -50.63 65.13
N GLU A 3 -12.13 -51.70 64.90
CA GLU A 3 -12.34 -52.25 63.55
C GLU A 3 -13.07 -51.26 62.63
N PHE A 4 -13.86 -50.36 63.23
CA PHE A 4 -14.48 -49.23 62.54
C PHE A 4 -13.46 -48.22 62.03
N GLU A 5 -12.46 -47.85 62.85
CA GLU A 5 -11.39 -46.93 62.47
C GLU A 5 -10.54 -47.47 61.31
N LYS A 6 -10.22 -48.77 61.31
CA LYS A 6 -9.49 -49.42 60.20
C LYS A 6 -10.26 -49.35 58.90
N ARG A 7 -11.58 -49.60 58.95
CA ARG A 7 -12.45 -49.55 57.77
C ARG A 7 -12.61 -48.13 57.23
N LEU A 8 -12.58 -47.12 58.11
CA LEU A 8 -12.59 -45.72 57.74
C LEU A 8 -11.29 -45.33 57.01
N LEU A 9 -10.13 -45.70 57.56
CA LEU A 9 -8.81 -45.45 56.96
C LEU A 9 -8.69 -46.10 55.58
N GLN A 10 -9.12 -47.35 55.43
CA GLN A 10 -9.09 -48.06 54.16
C GLN A 10 -9.93 -47.37 53.08
N ARG A 11 -11.10 -46.82 53.46
CA ARG A 11 -11.96 -46.04 52.56
C ARG A 11 -11.32 -44.73 52.14
N VAL A 12 -10.64 -44.03 53.05
CA VAL A 12 -9.92 -42.79 52.75
C VAL A 12 -8.79 -43.05 51.77
N GLU A 13 -7.96 -44.08 51.97
CA GLU A 13 -6.88 -44.44 51.04
C GLU A 13 -7.40 -44.81 49.64
N GLN A 14 -8.54 -45.52 49.56
CA GLN A 14 -9.18 -45.84 48.28
C GLN A 14 -9.73 -44.59 47.59
N MET A 15 -10.28 -43.65 48.35
CA MET A 15 -10.75 -42.37 47.83
C MET A 15 -9.59 -41.52 47.32
N GLU A 16 -8.45 -41.47 48.01
CA GLU A 16 -7.23 -40.80 47.53
C GLU A 16 -6.70 -41.42 46.23
N LYS A 17 -6.72 -42.76 46.12
CA LYS A 17 -6.33 -43.45 44.87
C LYS A 17 -7.27 -43.12 43.71
N VAL A 18 -8.57 -43.00 43.97
CA VAL A 18 -9.56 -42.60 42.96
C VAL A 18 -9.38 -41.13 42.59
N ILE A 19 -9.18 -40.22 43.56
CA ILE A 19 -8.91 -38.80 43.30
C ILE A 19 -7.63 -38.65 42.47
N LYS A 20 -6.52 -39.30 42.84
CA LYS A 20 -5.28 -39.29 42.04
C LYS A 20 -5.45 -39.85 40.63
N LYS A 21 -6.36 -40.82 40.43
CA LYS A 21 -6.62 -41.43 39.12
C LYS A 21 -7.60 -40.62 38.26
N THR A 22 -8.53 -39.91 38.89
CA THR A 22 -9.55 -39.07 38.22
C THR A 22 -9.04 -37.64 37.97
N CYS A 23 -8.14 -37.14 38.81
CA CYS A 23 -7.35 -35.91 38.56
C CYS A 23 -6.19 -36.14 37.56
N ARG A 24 -6.33 -37.05 36.59
CA ARG A 24 -5.45 -37.11 35.40
C ARG A 24 -5.77 -36.01 34.37
N PHE A 25 -6.52 -34.99 34.81
CA PHE A 25 -6.73 -33.71 34.13
C PHE A 25 -5.83 -32.59 34.69
N ASP A 26 -4.90 -32.92 35.59
CA ASP A 26 -3.81 -32.04 36.01
C ASP A 26 -2.58 -32.22 35.10
N GLU A 27 -2.72 -31.97 33.79
CA GLU A 27 -1.71 -31.11 33.17
C GLU A 27 -2.11 -29.69 33.60
N VAL A 28 -1.83 -29.38 34.86
CA VAL A 28 -1.88 -27.99 35.34
C VAL A 28 -0.86 -27.27 34.46
N VAL A 29 -1.36 -26.52 33.49
CA VAL A 29 -0.53 -25.55 32.78
C VAL A 29 0.14 -24.73 33.87
N ASP A 30 1.45 -24.90 34.01
CA ASP A 30 2.22 -24.13 34.97
C ASP A 30 2.04 -22.65 34.60
N LEU A 31 1.19 -21.94 35.35
CA LEU A 31 0.88 -20.55 35.04
C LEU A 31 2.13 -19.65 35.09
N GLN A 32 3.19 -20.12 35.77
CA GLN A 32 4.47 -19.42 35.83
C GLN A 32 5.30 -19.65 34.56
N SER A 33 5.10 -20.77 33.85
CA SER A 33 5.74 -21.03 32.55
C SER A 33 5.10 -20.24 31.40
N LEU A 34 3.88 -19.74 31.58
CA LEU A 34 3.21 -18.89 30.58
C LEU A 34 3.80 -17.46 30.48
N SER A 35 4.58 -17.04 31.47
CA SER A 35 5.22 -15.71 31.47
C SER A 35 6.68 -15.84 31.07
N LEU A 36 7.10 -15.03 30.09
CA LEU A 36 8.51 -14.98 29.67
C LEU A 36 9.44 -14.56 30.83
N PHE A 37 9.02 -13.55 31.61
CA PHE A 37 9.79 -13.03 32.74
C PHE A 37 8.92 -12.96 34.01
N PRO A 38 8.69 -14.08 34.73
CA PRO A 38 7.75 -14.14 35.86
C PRO A 38 8.15 -13.27 37.07
N LYS A 39 9.44 -12.88 37.14
CA LYS A 39 9.99 -12.03 38.20
C LYS A 39 9.86 -10.53 37.93
N VAL A 40 9.60 -10.13 36.69
CA VAL A 40 9.48 -8.72 36.32
C VAL A 40 8.31 -8.07 37.04
N ARG A 41 8.54 -6.86 37.55
CA ARG A 41 7.52 -6.03 38.19
C ARG A 41 7.49 -4.69 37.50
N LEU A 42 6.29 -4.25 37.13
CA LEU A 42 6.11 -2.94 36.53
C LEU A 42 6.24 -1.85 37.61
N PRO A 43 6.76 -0.66 37.26
CA PRO A 43 6.80 0.46 38.18
C PRO A 43 5.41 0.80 38.75
N PRO A 44 5.32 1.29 39.99
CA PRO A 44 4.06 1.74 40.56
C PRO A 44 3.40 2.79 39.65
N LYS A 45 2.09 2.63 39.40
CA LYS A 45 1.29 3.49 38.50
C LYS A 45 1.71 3.43 37.02
N PHE A 46 2.47 2.42 36.61
CA PHE A 46 2.76 2.18 35.19
C PHE A 46 1.46 2.12 34.38
N LYS A 47 1.43 2.85 33.27
CA LYS A 47 0.36 2.78 32.27
C LYS A 47 1.01 2.46 30.93
N MET A 48 0.51 1.43 30.28
CA MET A 48 0.97 1.07 28.94
C MET A 48 0.69 2.22 27.98
N PRO A 49 1.69 2.71 27.22
CA PRO A 49 1.45 3.67 26.15
C PRO A 49 0.47 3.11 25.12
N SER A 50 -0.38 3.97 24.58
CA SER A 50 -1.17 3.63 23.39
C SER A 50 -0.24 3.69 22.18
N LEU A 51 0.07 2.52 21.61
CA LEU A 51 0.89 2.36 20.43
C LEU A 51 0.07 1.64 19.35
N ASP A 52 0.31 2.00 18.10
CA ASP A 52 -0.20 1.25 16.97
C ASP A 52 0.33 -0.18 17.02
N LYS A 53 -0.58 -1.15 16.88
CA LYS A 53 -0.21 -2.56 16.95
C LYS A 53 0.33 -3.05 15.62
N PHE A 54 1.44 -3.77 15.67
CA PHE A 54 2.02 -4.42 14.51
C PHE A 54 1.22 -5.68 14.18
N ASN A 55 0.61 -5.71 12.99
CA ASN A 55 -0.21 -6.81 12.52
C ASN A 55 0.55 -7.81 11.62
N GLY A 56 1.85 -7.57 11.37
CA GLY A 56 2.65 -8.34 10.42
C GLY A 56 3.02 -7.57 9.15
N ILE A 57 2.49 -6.36 8.96
CA ILE A 57 2.75 -5.49 7.80
C ILE A 57 3.53 -4.26 8.26
N GLY A 58 4.46 -3.79 7.42
CA GLY A 58 5.28 -2.62 7.66
C GLY A 58 6.66 -2.95 8.21
N CYS A 59 7.49 -1.91 8.37
CA CYS A 59 8.90 -2.03 8.75
C CYS A 59 9.06 -2.48 10.22
N PRO A 60 9.61 -3.68 10.50
CA PRO A 60 9.80 -4.17 11.87
C PRO A 60 10.77 -3.29 12.68
N VAL A 61 11.80 -2.73 12.04
CA VAL A 61 12.78 -1.84 12.72
C VAL A 61 12.11 -0.56 13.20
N THR A 62 11.18 -0.01 12.42
CA THR A 62 10.41 1.17 12.82
C THR A 62 9.53 0.86 14.03
N HIS A 63 8.87 -0.30 14.03
CA HIS A 63 8.05 -0.73 15.17
C HIS A 63 8.87 -0.89 16.45
N LEU A 64 10.02 -1.58 16.38
CA LEU A 64 10.94 -1.73 17.51
C LEU A 64 11.40 -0.37 18.05
N LYS A 65 11.82 0.55 17.16
CA LYS A 65 12.23 1.91 17.56
C LYS A 65 11.11 2.69 18.23
N MET A 66 9.90 2.64 17.69
CA MET A 66 8.73 3.32 18.28
C MET A 66 8.44 2.78 19.68
N TYR A 67 8.41 1.45 19.83
CA TYR A 67 8.18 0.80 21.11
C TYR A 67 9.25 1.16 22.15
N THR A 68 10.53 0.95 21.84
CA THR A 68 11.65 1.25 22.76
C THR A 68 11.68 2.71 23.17
N ARG A 69 11.44 3.65 22.23
CA ARG A 69 11.37 5.10 22.53
C ARG A 69 10.20 5.49 23.41
N ALA A 70 9.05 4.83 23.27
CA ALA A 70 7.88 5.09 24.10
C ALA A 70 8.05 4.54 25.53
N MET A 71 8.76 3.42 25.66
CA MET A 71 8.90 2.69 26.92
C MET A 71 10.05 3.19 27.80
N HIS A 72 11.20 3.56 27.22
CA HIS A 72 12.36 4.01 28.00
C HIS A 72 12.07 5.18 28.97
N PRO A 73 11.35 6.26 28.57
CA PRO A 73 11.02 7.35 29.49
C PRO A 73 10.15 6.93 30.68
N LEU A 74 9.51 5.75 30.60
CA LEU A 74 8.73 5.17 31.69
C LEU A 74 9.56 4.28 32.63
N GLY A 75 10.88 4.23 32.44
CA GLY A 75 11.78 3.41 33.23
C GLY A 75 11.77 1.93 32.87
N ALA A 76 11.32 1.58 31.65
CA ALA A 76 11.40 0.21 31.16
C ALA A 76 12.86 -0.18 30.87
N ASP A 77 13.34 -1.21 31.54
CA ASP A 77 14.56 -1.95 31.20
C ASP A 77 14.26 -3.07 30.19
N ASP A 78 15.29 -3.83 29.82
CA ASP A 78 15.17 -4.87 28.80
C ASP A 78 14.20 -5.99 29.19
N GLU A 79 14.10 -6.34 30.48
CA GLU A 79 13.15 -7.36 30.93
C GLU A 79 11.70 -6.86 30.82
N ILE A 80 11.44 -5.58 31.18
CA ILE A 80 10.12 -4.96 30.98
C ILE A 80 9.80 -4.84 29.48
N LEU A 81 10.79 -4.44 28.66
CA LEU A 81 10.62 -4.36 27.21
C LEU A 81 10.23 -5.72 26.62
N ALA A 82 10.96 -6.77 26.99
CA ALA A 82 10.71 -8.13 26.53
C ALA A 82 9.34 -8.65 26.98
N GLN A 83 8.99 -8.48 28.27
CA GLN A 83 7.72 -8.93 28.84
C GLN A 83 6.50 -8.26 28.19
N LEU A 84 6.59 -6.98 27.85
CA LEU A 84 5.45 -6.20 27.36
C LEU A 84 5.36 -6.11 25.83
N PHE A 85 6.37 -6.57 25.09
CA PHE A 85 6.40 -6.43 23.64
C PHE A 85 5.19 -7.05 22.93
N GLN A 86 4.71 -8.20 23.40
CA GLN A 86 3.52 -8.87 22.88
C GLN A 86 2.27 -7.98 22.85
N ASN A 87 2.16 -7.01 23.76
CA ASN A 87 1.02 -6.09 23.82
C ASN A 87 0.97 -5.12 22.64
N THR A 88 2.09 -4.96 21.94
CA THR A 88 2.22 -4.15 20.73
C THR A 88 1.94 -4.93 19.44
N LEU A 89 1.60 -6.23 19.54
CA LEU A 89 1.34 -7.09 18.40
C LEU A 89 -0.16 -7.40 18.26
N THR A 90 -0.59 -7.72 17.05
CA THR A 90 -1.95 -8.18 16.76
C THR A 90 -1.97 -9.19 15.62
N GLY A 91 -3.10 -9.89 15.45
CA GLY A 91 -3.33 -10.80 14.33
C GLY A 91 -2.23 -11.86 14.17
N VAL A 92 -1.71 -11.98 12.94
CA VAL A 92 -0.69 -12.99 12.60
C VAL A 92 0.63 -12.75 13.32
N ALA A 93 0.97 -11.50 13.65
CA ALA A 93 2.20 -11.19 14.36
C ALA A 93 2.15 -11.61 15.83
N LEU A 94 1.03 -11.37 16.50
CA LEU A 94 0.86 -11.86 17.87
C LEU A 94 0.88 -13.39 17.90
N LYS A 95 0.17 -14.04 16.96
CA LYS A 95 0.18 -15.51 16.85
C LYS A 95 1.58 -16.06 16.62
N TRP A 96 2.38 -15.43 15.76
CA TRP A 96 3.77 -15.83 15.55
C TRP A 96 4.58 -15.72 16.84
N PHE A 97 4.49 -14.59 17.56
CA PHE A 97 5.24 -14.36 18.79
C PHE A 97 4.92 -15.38 19.88
N LEU A 98 3.63 -15.69 20.10
CA LEU A 98 3.19 -16.67 21.10
C LEU A 98 3.57 -18.12 20.76
N ASN A 99 4.02 -18.40 19.52
CA ASN A 99 4.52 -19.71 19.12
C ASN A 99 6.06 -19.78 19.09
N LEU A 100 6.77 -18.71 19.47
CA LEU A 100 8.20 -18.78 19.68
C LEU A 100 8.49 -19.73 20.85
N LYS A 101 9.58 -20.49 20.74
CA LYS A 101 10.05 -21.30 21.86
C LYS A 101 10.66 -20.37 22.91
N ASP A 102 10.45 -20.66 24.18
CA ASP A 102 11.01 -19.90 25.30
C ASP A 102 12.51 -19.66 25.16
N SER A 103 13.25 -20.66 24.64
CA SER A 103 14.69 -20.58 24.37
C SER A 103 15.13 -19.46 23.42
N HIS A 104 14.20 -18.89 22.63
CA HIS A 104 14.44 -17.80 21.68
C HIS A 104 13.87 -16.46 22.15
N THR A 105 13.41 -16.37 23.40
CA THR A 105 12.78 -15.16 23.97
C THR A 105 13.31 -14.84 25.37
N ASN A 106 14.54 -15.29 25.66
CA ASN A 106 15.18 -15.14 26.98
C ASN A 106 15.62 -13.70 27.26
N THR A 107 15.80 -12.86 26.24
CA THR A 107 16.24 -11.47 26.37
C THR A 107 15.50 -10.57 25.40
N TRP A 108 15.56 -9.25 25.63
CA TRP A 108 15.05 -8.27 24.68
C TRP A 108 15.79 -8.35 23.33
N GLU A 109 17.10 -8.60 23.32
CA GLU A 109 17.86 -8.80 22.09
C GLU A 109 17.40 -10.03 21.30
N ASP A 110 17.12 -11.16 21.97
CA ASP A 110 16.62 -12.37 21.29
C ASP A 110 15.29 -12.09 20.59
N ILE A 111 14.37 -11.40 21.28
CA ILE A 111 13.08 -10.99 20.71
C ILE A 111 13.29 -10.07 19.52
N CYS A 112 14.16 -9.05 19.63
CA CYS A 112 14.46 -8.15 18.52
C CYS A 112 15.02 -8.91 17.31
N SER A 113 15.93 -9.85 17.55
CA SER A 113 16.58 -10.67 16.52
C SER A 113 15.57 -11.55 15.79
N GLU A 114 14.75 -12.30 16.52
CA GLU A 114 13.72 -13.17 15.91
C GLU A 114 12.62 -12.35 15.21
N PHE A 115 12.20 -11.21 15.79
CA PHE A 115 11.23 -10.32 15.15
C PHE A 115 11.77 -9.73 13.85
N PHE A 116 13.01 -9.26 13.86
CA PHE A 116 13.66 -8.77 12.65
C PHE A 116 13.79 -9.88 11.61
N LYS A 117 14.28 -11.06 12.00
CA LYS A 117 14.46 -12.21 11.10
C LYS A 117 13.14 -12.66 10.45
N GLN A 118 12.05 -12.71 11.22
CA GLN A 118 10.73 -13.09 10.73
C GLN A 118 10.19 -12.09 9.71
N TYR A 119 10.32 -10.79 9.98
CA TYR A 119 9.70 -9.71 9.20
C TYR A 119 10.70 -8.95 8.31
N ARG A 120 11.93 -9.45 8.14
CA ARG A 120 12.98 -8.75 7.38
C ARG A 120 12.54 -8.39 5.95
N PHE A 121 11.75 -9.27 5.33
CA PHE A 121 11.22 -9.09 3.99
C PHE A 121 10.28 -7.89 3.89
N ASN A 122 9.63 -7.47 4.99
CA ASN A 122 8.81 -6.26 4.98
C ASN A 122 9.66 -5.00 4.72
N ASN A 123 10.94 -5.00 5.08
CA ASN A 123 11.86 -3.90 4.72
C ASN A 123 12.22 -3.91 3.22
N GLU A 124 12.12 -5.06 2.55
CA GLU A 124 12.37 -5.19 1.11
C GLU A 124 11.16 -4.76 0.26
N VAL A 125 10.01 -4.55 0.89
CA VAL A 125 8.74 -4.15 0.25
C VAL A 125 8.51 -2.63 0.34
N ASP A 126 9.44 -1.86 0.91
CA ASP A 126 9.41 -0.40 0.81
C ASP A 126 9.42 0.00 -0.67
N VAL A 127 8.60 0.98 -1.04
CA VAL A 127 8.53 1.47 -2.43
C VAL A 127 9.93 1.92 -2.87
N THR A 128 10.51 1.21 -3.83
CA THR A 128 11.85 1.53 -4.33
C THR A 128 11.79 2.61 -5.39
N ARG A 129 12.94 3.23 -5.69
CA ARG A 129 13.08 4.14 -6.83
C ARG A 129 12.67 3.45 -8.14
N ARG A 130 13.04 2.18 -8.32
CA ARG A 130 12.67 1.36 -9.50
C ARG A 130 11.16 1.17 -9.58
N ASP A 131 10.48 0.95 -8.46
CA ASP A 131 9.02 0.82 -8.45
C ASP A 131 8.32 2.10 -8.90
N LEU A 132 8.89 3.26 -8.56
CA LEU A 132 8.39 4.55 -8.99
C LEU A 132 8.69 4.81 -10.48
N GLU A 133 9.91 4.50 -10.93
CA GLU A 133 10.36 4.61 -12.33
C GLU A 133 9.61 3.70 -13.31
N THR A 134 9.04 2.59 -12.84
CA THR A 134 8.29 1.63 -13.67
C THR A 134 6.78 1.82 -13.59
N THR A 135 6.31 2.79 -12.81
CA THR A 135 4.88 3.10 -12.68
C THR A 135 4.40 3.84 -13.94
N LYS A 136 3.81 3.07 -14.86
CA LYS A 136 3.26 3.56 -16.14
C LYS A 136 1.81 4.00 -16.04
N GLN A 137 1.45 4.98 -16.87
CA GLN A 137 0.05 5.33 -17.11
C GLN A 137 -0.65 4.17 -17.83
N GLY A 138 -1.78 3.71 -17.30
CA GLY A 138 -2.58 2.66 -17.93
C GLY A 138 -3.24 3.13 -19.22
N ALA A 139 -3.48 2.21 -20.17
CA ALA A 139 -4.01 2.54 -21.50
C ALA A 139 -5.38 3.26 -21.50
N LYS A 140 -6.18 3.07 -20.45
CA LYS A 140 -7.49 3.72 -20.24
C LYS A 140 -7.49 4.67 -19.04
N GLU A 141 -6.33 4.89 -18.43
CA GLU A 141 -6.20 5.71 -17.23
C GLU A 141 -6.04 7.18 -17.60
N THR A 142 -6.83 8.04 -16.95
CA THR A 142 -6.71 9.50 -17.05
C THR A 142 -5.35 9.96 -16.53
N PHE A 143 -4.85 11.07 -17.06
CA PHE A 143 -3.61 11.70 -16.58
C PHE A 143 -3.74 12.02 -15.08
N SER A 144 -4.87 12.60 -14.67
CA SER A 144 -5.12 12.95 -13.27
C SER A 144 -5.13 11.73 -12.32
N SER A 145 -5.72 10.61 -12.75
CA SER A 145 -5.70 9.35 -11.99
C SER A 145 -4.29 8.79 -11.87
N PHE A 146 -3.54 8.81 -12.97
CA PHE A 146 -2.16 8.36 -12.98
C PHE A 146 -1.28 9.17 -12.02
N ILE A 147 -1.33 10.50 -12.08
CA ILE A 147 -0.55 11.37 -11.18
C ILE A 147 -0.90 11.11 -9.72
N THR A 148 -2.20 10.95 -9.41
CA THR A 148 -2.66 10.66 -8.05
C THR A 148 -2.08 9.34 -7.55
N ARG A 149 -2.18 8.28 -8.35
CA ARG A 149 -1.64 6.95 -8.03
C ARG A 149 -0.11 6.96 -7.90
N TRP A 150 0.57 7.65 -8.81
CA TRP A 150 2.02 7.79 -8.80
C TRP A 150 2.50 8.52 -7.54
N ARG A 151 1.84 9.63 -7.17
CA ARG A 151 2.13 10.38 -5.93
C ARG A 151 1.87 9.56 -4.67
N ALA A 152 0.76 8.81 -4.62
CA ALA A 152 0.47 7.93 -3.51
C ALA A 152 1.58 6.89 -3.29
N LYS A 153 2.23 6.44 -4.37
CA LYS A 153 3.39 5.56 -4.33
C LYS A 153 4.65 6.31 -3.87
N ALA A 154 4.92 7.51 -4.40
CA ALA A 154 6.06 8.33 -4.01
C ALA A 154 6.05 8.77 -2.53
N VAL A 155 4.87 8.93 -1.92
CA VAL A 155 4.72 9.28 -0.50
C VAL A 155 5.17 8.15 0.42
N GLN A 156 5.12 6.90 -0.03
CA GLN A 156 5.57 5.73 0.74
C GLN A 156 7.10 5.59 0.76
N MET A 157 7.83 6.42 -0.01
CA MET A 157 9.29 6.38 -0.03
C MET A 157 9.90 7.15 1.14
N THR A 158 10.76 6.47 1.91
CA THR A 158 11.55 7.07 2.99
C THR A 158 12.57 8.10 2.48
N SER A 159 13.12 7.87 1.29
CA SER A 159 14.02 8.81 0.59
C SER A 159 13.48 9.08 -0.81
N ARG A 160 12.85 10.24 -1.00
CA ARG A 160 12.24 10.60 -2.28
C ARG A 160 13.30 11.15 -3.24
N PRO A 161 13.22 10.83 -4.55
CA PRO A 161 14.04 11.51 -5.56
C PRO A 161 13.80 13.03 -5.56
N SER A 162 14.72 13.80 -6.15
CA SER A 162 14.54 15.24 -6.34
C SER A 162 13.27 15.53 -7.15
N GLU A 163 12.72 16.74 -7.06
CA GLU A 163 11.55 17.11 -7.85
C GLU A 163 11.81 16.94 -9.36
N GLU A 164 13.00 17.32 -9.84
CA GLU A 164 13.42 17.12 -11.22
C GLU A 164 13.39 15.64 -11.64
N ASP A 165 14.01 14.75 -10.84
CA ASP A 165 14.00 13.31 -11.12
C ASP A 165 12.57 12.76 -11.17
N GLN A 166 11.72 13.18 -10.24
CA GLN A 166 10.33 12.77 -10.18
C GLN A 166 9.54 13.22 -11.44
N LEU A 167 9.78 14.43 -11.93
CA LEU A 167 9.17 14.94 -13.17
C LEU A 167 9.59 14.11 -14.38
N GLN A 168 10.90 13.82 -14.51
CA GLN A 168 11.44 12.98 -15.58
C GLN A 168 10.84 11.57 -15.57
N MET A 169 10.71 10.97 -14.38
CA MET A 169 10.08 9.66 -14.20
C MET A 169 8.62 9.66 -14.64
N VAL A 170 7.85 10.67 -14.25
CA VAL A 170 6.44 10.79 -14.63
C VAL A 170 6.31 10.92 -16.15
N VAL A 171 7.01 11.89 -16.75
CA VAL A 171 6.94 12.17 -18.19
C VAL A 171 7.30 10.93 -19.02
N LYS A 172 8.41 10.25 -18.69
CA LYS A 172 8.84 9.02 -19.38
C LYS A 172 7.80 7.89 -19.37
N ASN A 173 6.91 7.88 -18.38
CA ASN A 173 5.95 6.81 -18.16
C ASN A 173 4.50 7.16 -18.55
N LEU A 174 4.29 8.32 -19.17
CA LEU A 174 3.00 8.72 -19.73
C LEU A 174 2.66 7.98 -21.03
N LEU A 175 1.37 7.93 -21.38
CA LEU A 175 0.95 7.40 -22.69
C LEU A 175 1.53 8.24 -23.83
N PRO A 176 1.76 7.64 -25.01
CA PRO A 176 2.33 8.34 -26.18
C PRO A 176 1.59 9.63 -26.54
N THR A 177 0.26 9.67 -26.34
CA THR A 177 -0.59 10.83 -26.62
C THR A 177 -0.23 12.06 -25.76
N TYR A 178 0.25 11.85 -24.54
CA TYR A 178 0.74 12.93 -23.68
C TYR A 178 2.23 13.18 -23.92
N ASN A 179 3.01 12.12 -24.09
CA ASN A 179 4.46 12.17 -24.28
C ASN A 179 4.86 13.03 -25.50
N LYS A 180 4.13 12.94 -26.62
CA LYS A 180 4.37 13.80 -27.80
C LYS A 180 4.31 15.31 -27.51
N HIS A 181 3.59 15.71 -26.47
CA HIS A 181 3.43 17.10 -26.08
C HIS A 181 4.35 17.46 -24.91
N LEU A 182 4.56 16.56 -23.95
CA LEU A 182 5.25 16.86 -22.69
C LEU A 182 6.73 16.47 -22.68
N PHE A 183 7.17 15.51 -23.49
CA PHE A 183 8.54 14.96 -23.43
C PHE A 183 9.64 15.99 -23.72
N ALA A 184 9.38 16.91 -24.65
CA ALA A 184 10.36 17.93 -25.05
C ALA A 184 10.25 19.24 -24.26
N GLN A 185 9.32 19.32 -23.30
CA GLN A 185 9.10 20.52 -22.51
C GLN A 185 9.88 20.46 -21.19
N TYR A 186 10.45 21.59 -20.79
CA TYR A 186 11.00 21.75 -19.46
C TYR A 186 9.89 22.15 -18.47
N PHE A 187 9.80 21.42 -17.36
CA PHE A 187 8.88 21.76 -16.27
C PHE A 187 9.68 22.06 -15.00
N PRO A 188 9.61 23.29 -14.47
CA PRO A 188 10.35 23.63 -13.26
C PRO A 188 9.70 23.09 -11.98
N THR A 189 8.43 22.65 -12.04
CA THR A 189 7.68 22.17 -10.88
C THR A 189 6.61 21.15 -11.26
N PHE A 190 6.20 20.33 -10.31
CA PHE A 190 5.03 19.45 -10.44
C PHE A 190 3.75 20.18 -10.76
N LYS A 191 3.59 21.40 -10.26
CA LYS A 191 2.40 22.21 -10.53
C LYS A 191 2.28 22.53 -12.01
N ALA A 192 3.40 22.91 -12.66
CA ALA A 192 3.43 23.20 -14.09
C ALA A 192 3.11 21.96 -14.93
N LEU A 193 3.72 20.81 -14.61
CA LEU A 193 3.46 19.55 -15.30
C LEU A 193 1.98 19.14 -15.19
N VAL A 194 1.41 19.22 -13.98
CA VAL A 194 0.00 18.83 -13.77
C VAL A 194 -0.94 19.75 -14.55
N ALA A 195 -0.70 21.06 -14.55
CA ALA A 195 -1.51 22.00 -15.31
C ALA A 195 -1.49 21.69 -16.82
N ALA A 196 -0.30 21.46 -17.39
CA ALA A 196 -0.15 21.10 -18.80
C ALA A 196 -0.81 19.76 -19.13
N GLY A 197 -0.63 18.74 -18.28
CA GLY A 197 -1.22 17.42 -18.48
C GLY A 197 -2.75 17.43 -18.40
N THR A 198 -3.33 18.21 -17.48
CA THR A 198 -4.78 18.38 -17.37
C THR A 198 -5.35 19.10 -18.61
N GLN A 199 -4.67 20.12 -19.13
CA GLN A 199 -5.12 20.79 -20.38
C GLN A 199 -5.15 19.82 -21.57
N ILE A 200 -4.15 18.95 -21.69
CA ILE A 200 -4.12 17.92 -22.73
C ILE A 200 -5.28 16.93 -22.53
N GLU A 201 -5.50 16.49 -21.29
CA GLU A 201 -6.60 15.59 -20.93
C GLU A 201 -7.97 16.19 -21.32
N ASP A 202 -8.22 17.46 -20.99
CA ASP A 202 -9.45 18.17 -21.34
C ASP A 202 -9.63 18.29 -22.86
N ALA A 203 -8.56 18.60 -23.59
CA ALA A 203 -8.57 18.66 -25.05
C ALA A 203 -8.91 17.30 -25.68
N LEU A 204 -8.33 16.21 -25.15
CA LEU A 204 -8.61 14.85 -25.62
C LEU A 204 -10.06 14.43 -25.34
N GLN A 205 -10.60 14.77 -24.17
CA GLN A 205 -12.00 14.50 -23.84
C GLN A 205 -12.95 15.31 -24.72
N THR A 206 -12.64 16.57 -25.00
CA THR A 206 -13.45 17.45 -25.85
C THR A 206 -13.43 16.96 -27.30
N GLY A 207 -12.26 16.58 -27.83
CA GLY A 207 -12.13 15.98 -29.17
C GLY A 207 -12.83 14.62 -29.31
N SER A 208 -12.88 13.82 -28.24
CA SER A 208 -13.61 12.55 -28.24
C SER A 208 -15.13 12.75 -28.25
N LYS A 209 -15.64 13.79 -27.56
CA LYS A 209 -17.07 14.15 -27.58
C LYS A 209 -17.51 14.68 -28.96
N THR A 210 -16.69 15.50 -29.62
CA THR A 210 -17.01 16.01 -30.96
C THR A 210 -16.99 14.93 -32.04
N LEU A 211 -16.06 13.97 -31.97
CA LEU A 211 -16.02 12.81 -32.89
C LEU A 211 -17.21 11.86 -32.70
N LYS A 212 -17.66 11.64 -31.46
CA LYS A 212 -18.88 10.85 -31.20
C LYS A 212 -20.14 11.58 -31.67
N ALA A 213 -20.20 12.91 -31.51
CA ALA A 213 -21.31 13.72 -32.01
C ALA A 213 -21.36 13.74 -33.54
N SER A 214 -20.21 13.80 -34.23
CA SER A 214 -20.17 13.73 -35.69
C SER A 214 -20.52 12.34 -36.22
N GLN A 215 -20.08 11.25 -35.58
CA GLN A 215 -20.51 9.88 -35.94
C GLN A 215 -22.01 9.62 -35.69
N ALA A 216 -22.57 10.16 -34.61
CA ALA A 216 -24.02 10.10 -34.37
C ALA A 216 -24.81 10.92 -35.40
N GLY A 217 -24.28 12.05 -35.85
CA GLY A 217 -24.88 12.88 -36.91
C GLY A 217 -24.85 12.25 -38.31
N TYR A 218 -23.82 11.45 -38.63
CA TYR A 218 -23.73 10.73 -39.91
C TYR A 218 -24.67 9.50 -39.98
N SER A 219 -25.01 8.88 -38.84
CA SER A 219 -25.95 7.74 -38.80
C SER A 219 -27.42 8.16 -38.94
N ALA A 220 -27.75 9.44 -38.74
CA ALA A 220 -29.13 9.96 -38.79
C ALA A 220 -29.57 10.47 -40.17
N LYS A 221 -28.74 10.37 -41.21
CA LYS A 221 -29.09 10.80 -42.59
C LYS A 221 -28.76 9.74 -43.64
N THR A 222 -29.37 8.57 -43.53
CA THR A 222 -29.59 7.69 -44.69
C THR A 222 -30.99 7.10 -44.64
N SER A 223 -31.96 7.89 -45.11
CA SER A 223 -33.20 7.41 -45.72
C SER A 223 -33.92 8.58 -46.39
N GLN A 224 -33.79 8.63 -47.71
CA GLN A 224 -34.70 9.17 -48.73
C GLN A 224 -33.96 9.96 -49.81
N VAL A 225 -33.60 9.28 -50.90
CA VAL A 225 -33.80 9.79 -52.26
C VAL A 225 -34.30 8.64 -53.11
N SER A 226 -35.60 8.66 -53.44
CA SER A 226 -36.18 7.87 -54.52
C SER A 226 -35.92 8.58 -55.86
N SER A 227 -35.24 7.84 -56.73
CA SER A 227 -35.19 7.89 -58.20
C SER A 227 -36.13 8.86 -58.94
N SER A 228 -35.54 9.75 -59.76
CA SER A 228 -35.80 9.87 -61.21
C SER A 228 -35.07 11.08 -61.80
N ASP A 229 -34.10 10.85 -62.70
CA ASP A 229 -34.06 11.45 -64.05
C ASP A 229 -32.66 11.28 -64.67
N LYS A 230 -32.64 10.58 -65.81
CA LYS A 230 -31.47 10.40 -66.67
C LYS A 230 -31.32 11.61 -67.57
N VAL A 231 -30.24 12.38 -67.43
CA VAL A 231 -29.70 13.22 -68.52
C VAL A 231 -28.17 13.22 -68.45
N HIS A 232 -27.52 12.70 -69.51
CA HIS A 232 -26.08 12.80 -69.77
C HIS A 232 -25.67 14.26 -69.95
N PRO A 233 -24.46 14.68 -69.55
CA PRO A 233 -23.64 15.34 -70.57
C PRO A 233 -22.12 15.20 -70.37
N TRP A 234 -21.43 14.84 -71.45
CA TRP A 234 -20.14 15.45 -71.74
C TRP A 234 -20.45 16.80 -72.41
N ALA A 235 -20.11 17.90 -71.75
CA ALA A 235 -20.11 19.23 -72.36
C ALA A 235 -19.22 20.18 -71.54
N PHE A 236 -18.05 20.50 -72.09
CA PHE A 236 -17.28 21.69 -71.73
C PHE A 236 -17.96 22.93 -72.33
N PRO A 237 -17.81 24.12 -71.72
CA PRO A 237 -17.14 25.18 -72.46
C PRO A 237 -16.16 26.06 -71.64
N LEU A 238 -15.26 26.70 -72.41
CA LEU A 238 -14.14 27.56 -72.08
C LEU A 238 -14.48 29.03 -71.74
N HIS A 239 -13.51 29.71 -71.11
CA HIS A 239 -13.17 31.17 -71.12
C HIS A 239 -13.98 32.10 -70.19
N GLN A 240 -13.46 33.15 -69.53
CA GLN A 240 -12.13 33.81 -69.46
C GLN A 240 -12.04 34.71 -68.18
N HIS A 241 -10.79 34.98 -67.77
CA HIS A 241 -10.14 35.95 -66.85
C HIS A 241 -10.78 37.35 -66.61
N PRO A 242 -10.33 38.21 -65.63
CA PRO A 242 -8.92 38.35 -65.19
C PRO A 242 -8.60 38.67 -63.71
N THR A 243 -7.34 38.41 -63.38
CA THR A 243 -6.56 38.92 -62.25
C THR A 243 -5.84 40.22 -62.64
N ARG A 244 -5.85 41.20 -61.72
CA ARG A 244 -5.01 42.41 -61.65
C ARG A 244 -4.85 42.66 -60.13
N THR A 245 -3.74 42.96 -59.49
CA THR A 245 -2.38 43.45 -59.85
C THR A 245 -1.43 43.05 -58.71
N ASN A 246 -0.23 42.57 -59.02
CA ASN A 246 0.90 42.60 -58.09
C ASN A 246 1.70 43.89 -58.32
N ASN A 247 1.91 44.68 -57.27
CA ASN A 247 2.94 45.70 -57.18
C ASN A 247 4.09 45.13 -56.36
N ILE A 248 5.26 44.92 -56.95
CA ILE A 248 6.54 44.95 -56.22
C ILE A 248 7.60 45.64 -57.11
N THR A 249 7.97 46.82 -56.65
CA THR A 249 9.19 47.60 -56.92
C THR A 249 10.45 46.81 -56.58
N HIS A 250 11.47 46.88 -57.43
CA HIS A 250 12.87 46.97 -56.98
C HIS A 250 13.69 47.75 -58.01
N ALA A 251 14.30 48.83 -57.53
CA ALA A 251 15.50 49.43 -58.08
C ALA A 251 16.73 48.69 -57.53
#